data_AF-A0A923LBM7-F1
#
_entry.id   AF-A0A923LBM7-F1
#
_cell.length_a   1.000
_cell.length_b   1.000
_cell.length_c   1.000
_cell.angle_alpha   90.00
_cell.angle_beta   90.00
_cell.angle_gamma   90.00
#
_symmetry.space_group_name_H-M   'P 1'
#
loop_
_entity.id
_entity.type
_entity.pdbx_description
1 polymer ?
#
loop_
_entity_poly.entity_id
_entity_poly.type
_entity_poly.pdbx_seq_one_letter_code
_entity_poly.pdbx_strand_id
1 'polypeptide(L)' 'MTTKEREIVERLNHPVYTTDFLEEWIQRKDNVFINAPAALQAMGAKGFYEAVKQMAKNEEEKGQ' A
#
# COMPACT_ATOMS: atom_id res chain seq x y z
N MET A 1 -5.58 3.27 -5.53
CA MET A 1 -5.43 1.82 -5.67
C MET A 1 -6.26 1.36 -6.85
N THR A 2 -5.69 0.58 -7.77
CA THR A 2 -6.41 -0.04 -8.90
C THR A 2 -7.08 -1.35 -8.47
N THR A 3 -7.97 -1.90 -9.30
CA THR A 3 -8.64 -3.17 -9.00
C THR A 3 -7.65 -4.33 -8.83
N LYS A 4 -6.63 -4.42 -9.69
CA LYS A 4 -5.58 -5.46 -9.58
C LYS A 4 -4.75 -5.31 -8.31
N GLU A 5 -4.35 -4.09 -7.96
CA GLU A 5 -3.63 -3.84 -6.71
C GLU A 5 -4.47 -4.24 -5.50
N ARG A 6 -5.77 -3.96 -5.52
CA ARG A 6 -6.72 -4.36 -4.47
C ARG A 6 -6.78 -5.89 -4.32
N GLU A 7 -6.93 -6.60 -5.42
CA GLU A 7 -6.95 -8.07 -5.44
C GLU A 7 -5.64 -8.67 -4.89
N ILE A 8 -4.49 -8.08 -5.24
CA ILE A 8 -3.19 -8.51 -4.72
C ILE A 8 -3.11 -8.31 -3.20
N VAL A 9 -3.56 -7.17 -2.68
CA VAL A 9 -3.59 -6.91 -1.23
C VAL A 9 -4.48 -7.91 -0.51
N GLU A 10 -5.68 -8.16 -1.04
CA GLU A 10 -6.61 -9.15 -0.47
C GLU A 10 -6.01 -10.56 -0.48
N ARG A 11 -5.29 -10.92 -1.56
CA ARG A 11 -4.58 -12.20 -1.68
C ARG A 11 -3.39 -12.33 -0.72
N LEU A 12 -2.67 -11.23 -0.46
CA LEU A 12 -1.57 -11.20 0.52
C LEU A 12 -2.09 -11.36 1.96
N ASN A 13 -3.35 -10.97 2.21
CA ASN A 13 -4.07 -11.16 3.48
C ASN A 13 -3.24 -10.76 4.71
N HIS A 14 -2.56 -9.62 4.63
CA HIS A 14 -1.70 -9.14 5.71
C HIS A 14 -2.57 -8.62 6.87
N PRO A 15 -2.26 -8.97 8.15
CA PRO A 15 -3.11 -8.62 9.29
C PRO A 15 -3.25 -7.11 9.54
N VAL A 16 -2.28 -6.31 9.09
CA VAL A 16 -2.25 -4.86 9.30
C VAL A 16 -2.48 -4.07 8.02
N TYR A 17 -2.02 -4.57 6.87
CA TYR A 17 -2.02 -3.83 5.61
C TYR A 17 -3.21 -4.28 4.77
N THR A 18 -4.41 -4.03 5.29
CA THR A 18 -5.66 -4.29 4.58
C THR A 18 -5.87 -3.25 3.49
N THR A 19 -6.78 -3.54 2.56
CA THR A 19 -7.18 -2.61 1.49
C THR A 19 -7.67 -1.28 2.07
N ASP A 20 -8.56 -1.34 3.07
CA ASP A 20 -9.10 -0.14 3.73
C ASP A 20 -8.01 0.66 4.44
N PHE A 21 -7.09 -0.02 5.14
CA PHE A 21 -5.96 0.63 5.78
C PHE A 21 -5.05 1.33 4.75
N LEU A 22 -4.70 0.63 3.67
CA LEU A 22 -3.82 1.22 2.66
C LEU A 22 -4.49 2.41 1.96
N GLU A 23 -5.78 2.33 1.63
CA GLU A 23 -6.51 3.46 1.01
C GLU A 23 -6.50 4.70 1.89
N GLU A 24 -6.67 4.56 3.21
CA GLU A 24 -6.59 5.66 4.15
C GLU A 24 -5.16 6.21 4.24
N TRP A 25 -4.17 5.34 4.42
CA TRP A 25 -2.83 5.76 4.85
C TRP A 25 -1.89 6.17 3.71
N ILE A 26 -2.06 5.68 2.49
CA ILE A 26 -1.18 6.03 1.36
C ILE A 26 -1.35 7.50 0.92
N GLN A 27 -2.53 8.09 1.14
CA GLN A 27 -2.81 9.48 0.76
C GLN A 27 -2.37 10.48 1.81
N ARG A 28 -2.07 10.01 3.03
CA ARG A 28 -1.67 10.87 4.14
C ARG A 28 -0.32 11.55 3.88
N LYS A 29 -0.24 12.80 4.30
CA LYS A 29 0.94 13.68 4.17
C LYS A 29 1.44 14.12 5.53
N ASP A 30 1.24 13.30 6.56
CA ASP A 30 1.74 13.58 7.91
C ASP A 30 3.24 13.83 7.89
N ASN A 31 3.66 14.81 8.67
CA ASN A 31 5.04 15.24 8.79
C ASN A 31 5.57 14.82 10.17
N VAL A 32 6.81 14.33 10.22
CA VAL A 32 7.45 13.87 11.47
C VAL A 32 7.50 14.98 12.55
N PHE A 33 7.66 16.23 12.15
CA PHE A 33 7.68 17.38 13.08
C PHE A 33 6.29 17.73 13.64
N ILE A 34 5.21 17.26 13.04
CA ILE A 34 3.83 17.53 13.45
C ILE A 34 3.22 16.31 14.15
N ASN A 35 3.38 15.12 13.55
CA ASN A 35 2.85 13.87 14.06
C ASN A 35 3.76 12.70 13.64
N ALA A 36 4.83 12.49 14.41
CA ALA A 36 5.83 11.45 14.14
C ALA A 36 5.23 10.03 14.03
N PRO A 37 4.31 9.58 14.92
CA PRO A 37 3.69 8.26 14.78
C PRO A 37 2.92 8.10 13.46
N ALA A 38 2.09 9.08 13.09
CA ALA A 38 1.33 8.99 11.85
C ALA A 38 2.24 9.05 10.61
N ALA A 39 3.29 9.87 10.64
CA ALA A 39 4.27 9.92 9.56
C ALA A 39 4.99 8.56 9.37
N LEU A 40 5.38 7.89 10.45
CA LEU A 40 5.98 6.57 10.40
C LEU A 40 5.02 5.52 9.83
N GLN A 41 3.78 5.53 10.28
CA GLN A 41 2.76 4.59 9.82
C GLN A 41 2.41 4.79 8.34
N ALA A 42 2.30 6.04 7.90
CA ALA A 42 2.11 6.39 6.49
C ALA A 42 3.30 5.95 5.62
N MET A 43 4.54 6.06 6.11
CA MET A 43 5.72 5.56 5.41
C MET A 43 5.68 4.03 5.24
N GLY A 44 5.31 3.28 6.28
CA GLY A 44 5.14 1.83 6.19
C GLY A 44 4.06 1.43 5.18
N ALA A 45 2.90 2.08 5.22
CA ALA A 45 1.81 1.84 4.28
C ALA A 45 2.24 2.12 2.82
N LYS A 46 2.93 3.23 2.57
CA LYS A 46 3.45 3.58 1.24
C LYS A 46 4.47 2.57 0.72
N GLY A 47 5.38 2.11 1.59
CA GLY A 47 6.37 1.09 1.23
C GLY A 47 5.72 -0.24 0.83
N PHE A 48 4.77 -0.73 1.64
CA PHE A 48 4.02 -1.94 1.32
C PHE A 48 3.24 -1.81 0.00
N TYR A 49 2.55 -0.68 -0.18
CA TYR A 49 1.78 -0.43 -1.39
C TYR A 49 2.65 -0.30 -2.64
N GLU A 50 3.87 0.23 -2.52
CA GLU A 50 4.82 0.26 -3.64
C GLU A 50 5.23 -1.16 -4.07
N ALA A 51 5.44 -2.08 -3.12
CA ALA A 51 5.69 -3.49 -3.45
C ALA A 51 4.51 -4.11 -4.20
N VAL A 52 3.27 -3.85 -3.76
CA VAL A 52 2.04 -4.29 -4.45
C VAL A 52 1.97 -3.76 -5.89
N LYS A 53 2.32 -2.49 -6.13
CA LYS A 53 2.37 -1.93 -7.48
C LYS A 53 3.36 -2.67 -8.37
N GLN A 54 4.54 -2.99 -7.86
CA GLN A 54 5.54 -3.74 -8.62
C GLN A 54 5.05 -5.18 -8.90
N MET A 55 4.35 -5.81 -7.96
CA MET A 55 3.72 -7.12 -8.20
C MET A 55 2.66 -7.04 -9.31
N ALA A 56 1.80 -6.02 -9.28
CA ALA A 56 0.77 -5.81 -10.30
C ALA A 56 1.38 -5.65 -11.69
N LYS A 57 2.44 -4.84 -11.82
CA LYS A 57 3.18 -4.67 -13.08
C LYS A 57 3.80 -5.98 -13.58
N ASN A 58 4.45 -6.72 -12.69
CA ASN A 58 5.07 -7.99 -13.04
C ASN A 58 4.05 -9.05 -13.49
N GLU A 59 2.84 -9.04 -12.94
CA GLU A 59 1.75 -9.93 -13.37
C GLU A 59 1.18 -9.52 -14.73
N GLU A 60 1.14 -8.23 -15.03
CA GLU A 60 0.75 -7.72 -16.35
C GLU A 60 1.75 -8.11 -17.43
N GLU A 61 3.05 -7.99 -17.17
CA GLU A 61 4.12 -8.36 -18.11
C GLU A 61 4.20 -9.86 -18.35
N LYS A 62 3.89 -10.70 -17.36
CA LYS A 62 3.87 -12.17 -17.51
C LYS A 62 2.60 -12.71 -18.16
N GLY A 63 1.54 -11.90 -18.20
CA GLY A 63 0.29 -12.22 -18.88
C GLY A 63 0.27 -11.88 -20.36
N GLN A 64 1.36 -11.28 -20.88
CA GLN A 64 1.61 -11.05 -22.31
C GLN A 64 2.47 -12.17 -22.91
#